data_AF-A0A942ELK8-F1
#
_entry.id   AF-A0A942ELK8-F1
#
_cell.length_a   1.000
_cell.length_b   1.000
_cell.length_c   1.000
_cell.angle_alpha   90.00
_cell.angle_beta   90.00
_cell.angle_gamma   90.00
#
_symmetry.space_group_name_H-M   'P 1'
#
loop_
_entity.id
_entity.type
_entity.pdbx_description
1 polymer ?
#
loop_
_entity_poly.entity_id
_entity_poly.type
_entity_poly.pdbx_seq_one_letter_code
_entity_poly.pdbx_strand_id
1 'polypeptide(L)' 'MASYSYDADGRRVSMTTSAGTTRFFYDGTSTRVLYETNASGTLLARYIYGPNNQLLAMIRSGVTYWH' A
#
# COMPACT_ATOMS: atom_id res chain seq x y z
N MET A 1 -12.39 15.80 4.94
CA MET A 1 -13.14 14.52 4.85
C MET A 1 -12.26 13.51 4.12
N ALA A 2 -12.35 12.23 4.46
CA ALA A 2 -11.64 11.16 3.77
C ALA A 2 -12.65 10.16 3.21
N SER A 3 -12.42 9.68 1.99
CA SER A 3 -13.22 8.62 1.35
C SER A 3 -12.35 7.39 1.10
N TYR A 4 -12.97 6.23 1.12
CA TYR A 4 -12.30 4.94 1.03
C TYR A 4 -13.07 4.03 0.08
N SER A 5 -12.34 3.20 -0.65
CA SER A 5 -12.91 2.14 -1.50
C SER A 5 -12.29 0.80 -1.13
N TYR A 6 -13.09 -0.26 -1.27
CA TYR A 6 -12.74 -1.60 -0.85
C TYR A 6 -12.98 -2.60 -1.99
N ASP A 7 -12.19 -3.68 -2.02
CA ASP A 7 -12.45 -4.83 -2.88
C ASP A 7 -13.57 -5.73 -2.30
N ALA A 8 -13.90 -6.81 -3.02
CA ALA A 8 -14.93 -7.77 -2.61
C ALA A 8 -14.58 -8.52 -1.30
N ASP A 9 -13.31 -8.60 -0.95
CA ASP A 9 -12.83 -9.22 0.29
C ASP A 9 -12.77 -8.21 1.45
N GLY A 10 -13.22 -6.97 1.23
CA GLY A 10 -13.21 -5.90 2.22
C GLY A 10 -11.84 -5.28 2.46
N ARG A 11 -10.85 -5.52 1.60
CA ARG A 11 -9.53 -4.85 1.68
C ARG A 11 -9.62 -3.47 1.05
N ARG A 12 -8.93 -2.50 1.64
CA ARG A 12 -8.94 -1.11 1.18
C ARG A 12 -8.07 -0.96 -0.06
N VAL A 13 -8.68 -0.67 -1.21
CA VAL A 13 -7.96 -0.48 -2.48
C VAL A 13 -7.65 0.99 -2.77
N SER A 14 -8.37 1.93 -2.15
CA SER A 14 -8.09 3.36 -2.28
C SER A 14 -8.49 4.17 -1.05
N MET A 15 -7.77 5.26 -0.83
CA MET A 15 -8.06 6.29 0.16
C MET A 15 -7.84 7.66 -0.47
N THR A 16 -8.85 8.52 -0.43
CA THR A 16 -8.75 9.90 -0.90
C THR A 16 -8.99 10.86 0.26
N THR A 17 -8.02 11.73 0.49
CA THR A 17 -8.07 12.80 1.49
C THR A 17 -7.88 14.17 0.82
N SER A 18 -7.89 15.25 1.58
CA SER A 18 -7.53 16.58 1.08
C SER A 18 -6.09 16.67 0.57
N ALA A 19 -5.19 15.77 1.01
CA ALA A 19 -3.81 15.72 0.55
C ALA A 19 -3.62 14.94 -0.77
N GLY A 20 -4.65 14.22 -1.22
CA GLY A 20 -4.60 13.41 -2.45
C GLY A 20 -5.14 12.00 -2.27
N THR A 21 -4.95 11.18 -3.31
CA THR A 21 -5.38 9.78 -3.35
C THR A 21 -4.20 8.83 -3.27
N THR A 22 -4.32 7.83 -2.40
CA THR A 22 -3.44 6.67 -2.29
C THR A 22 -4.20 5.44 -2.80
N ARG A 23 -3.55 4.61 -3.61
CA ARG A 23 -4.03 3.30 -4.06
C ARG A 23 -3.15 2.22 -3.46
N PHE A 24 -3.75 1.11 -3.03
CA PHE A 24 -3.07 0.00 -2.38
C PHE A 24 -3.13 -1.23 -3.29
N PHE A 25 -1.98 -1.88 -3.49
CA PHE A 25 -1.85 -3.06 -4.34
C PHE A 25 -1.42 -4.24 -3.49
N TYR A 26 -2.19 -5.32 -3.56
CA TYR A 26 -2.04 -6.49 -2.69
C TYR A 26 -1.32 -7.64 -3.37
N ASP A 27 -0.69 -8.50 -2.57
CA ASP A 27 -0.14 -9.78 -3.02
C ASP A 27 -1.28 -10.81 -3.19
N GLY A 28 -1.83 -10.87 -4.42
CA GLY A 28 -2.91 -11.79 -4.78
C GLY A 28 -4.15 -11.60 -3.89
N THR A 29 -4.61 -12.70 -3.29
CA THR A 29 -5.75 -12.73 -2.35
C THR A 29 -5.31 -12.59 -0.89
N SER A 30 -4.08 -12.19 -0.62
CA SER A 30 -3.61 -11.94 0.75
C SER A 30 -4.00 -10.53 1.22
N THR A 31 -3.81 -10.26 2.51
CA THR A 31 -3.96 -8.92 3.09
C THR A 31 -2.66 -8.10 3.06
N ARG A 32 -1.62 -8.59 2.37
CA ARG A 32 -0.29 -7.93 2.28
C ARG A 32 -0.29 -6.88 1.19
N VAL A 33 0.03 -5.64 1.53
CA VAL A 33 0.22 -4.57 0.55
C VAL A 33 1.62 -4.65 0.00
N LEU A 34 1.79 -4.89 -1.31
CA LEU A 34 3.09 -4.88 -1.98
C LEU A 34 3.59 -3.46 -2.24
N TYR A 35 2.71 -2.56 -2.66
CA TYR A 35 3.05 -1.18 -2.90
C TYR A 35 1.84 -0.23 -2.86
N GLU A 36 2.14 1.04 -2.67
CA GLU A 36 1.20 2.16 -2.72
C GLU A 36 1.54 3.08 -3.88
N THR A 37 0.53 3.60 -4.58
CA THR A 37 0.72 4.67 -5.58
C THR A 37 -0.16 5.87 -5.29
N ASN A 38 0.19 7.03 -5.84
CA ASN A 38 -0.76 8.14 -5.95
C ASN A 38 -1.81 7.87 -7.05
N ALA A 39 -2.71 8.82 -7.27
CA ALA A 39 -3.73 8.77 -8.33
C ALA A 39 -3.15 8.58 -9.75
N SER A 40 -1.97 9.15 -10.00
CA SER A 40 -1.27 9.13 -11.28
C SER A 40 -0.41 7.88 -11.49
N GLY A 41 -0.41 6.94 -10.53
CA GLY A 41 0.40 5.72 -10.59
C GLY A 41 1.85 5.89 -10.16
N THR A 42 2.24 7.06 -9.62
CA THR A 42 3.58 7.25 -9.04
C THR A 42 3.70 6.43 -7.76
N LEU A 43 4.76 5.63 -7.66
CA LEU A 43 5.07 4.83 -6.47
C LEU A 43 5.32 5.72 -5.25
N LEU A 44 4.56 5.49 -4.18
CA LEU A 44 4.70 6.17 -2.88
C LEU A 44 5.50 5.31 -1.90
N ALA A 45 5.15 4.03 -1.82
CA ALA A 45 5.81 3.07 -0.95
C ALA A 45 5.83 1.66 -1.56
N ARG A 46 6.84 0.86 -1.19
CA ARG A 46 6.93 -0.58 -1.50
C ARG A 46 7.30 -1.34 -0.22
N TYR A 47 6.73 -2.53 -0.05
CA TYR A 47 6.90 -3.37 1.12
C TYR A 47 7.54 -4.69 0.73
N ILE A 48 8.53 -5.14 1.52
CA ILE A 48 9.24 -6.39 1.32
C ILE A 48 8.88 -7.30 2.50
N TYR A 49 8.30 -8.45 2.20
CA TYR A 49 7.93 -9.45 3.19
C TYR A 49 8.85 -10.66 3.15
N GLY A 50 9.13 -11.22 4.33
CA GLY A 50 9.82 -12.48 4.50
C GLY A 50 8.89 -13.70 4.48
N PRO A 51 9.45 -14.92 4.55
CA PRO A 51 8.71 -16.18 4.42
C PRO A 51 7.58 -16.36 5.46
N ASN A 52 7.71 -15.73 6.63
CA ASN A 52 6.74 -15.84 7.73
C ASN A 52 5.77 -14.65 7.84
N ASN A 53 5.45 -13.98 6.72
CA ASN A 53 4.60 -12.78 6.72
C ASN A 53 5.21 -11.57 7.48
N GLN A 54 6.50 -11.63 7.83
CA GLN A 54 7.18 -10.54 8.49
C GLN A 54 7.47 -9.43 7.49
N LEU A 55 7.08 -8.19 7.81
CA LEU A 55 7.56 -7.03 7.07
C LEU A 55 9.05 -6.88 7.37
N LEU A 56 9.90 -7.02 6.36
CA LEU A 56 11.36 -6.87 6.48
C LEU A 56 11.80 -5.44 6.18
N ALA A 57 11.19 -4.82 5.16
CA ALA A 57 11.51 -3.47 4.78
C ALA A 57 10.33 -2.73 4.16
N MET A 58 10.29 -1.41 4.39
CA MET A 58 9.47 -0.46 3.66
C MET A 58 10.38 0.52 2.94
N ILE A 59 10.17 0.70 1.64
CA ILE A 59 10.83 1.75 0.86
C ILE A 59 9.79 2.83 0.58
N ARG A 60 9.97 4.03 1.13
CA ARG A 60 9.03 5.16 0.96
C ARG A 60 9.80 6.40 0.54
N SER A 61 9.41 7.00 -0.58
CA SER A 61 10.10 8.17 -1.17
C SER A 61 11.63 7.99 -1.31
N GLY A 62 12.07 6.77 -1.66
CA GLY A 62 13.49 6.44 -1.81
C GLY A 62 14.24 6.10 -0.52
N VAL A 63 13.63 6.28 0.66
CA VAL A 63 14.20 5.91 1.96
C VAL A 63 13.79 4.49 2.31
N THR A 64 14.76 3.66 2.74
CA THR A 64 14.50 2.30 3.21
C THR A 64 14.45 2.27 4.73
N TYR A 65 13.36 1.71 5.27
CA TYR A 65 13.13 1.46 6.68
C TYR A 65 13.13 -0.05 6.91
N TRP A 66 13.93 -0.52 7.86
CA TRP A 66 14.04 -1.94 8.22
C TRP A 66 13.25 -2.23 9.49
N HIS A 67 12.70 -3.44 9.60
CA HIS A 67 11.81 -3.88 10.67
C HIS A 67 12.24 -5.19 11.30
#